data_AF-A0A0B6ZGX4-F1
#
_entry.id   AF-A0A0B6ZGX4-F1
#
_cell.length_a   1.000
_cell.length_b   1.000
_cell.length_c   1.000
_cell.angle_alpha   90.00
_cell.angle_beta   90.00
_cell.angle_gamma   90.00
#
_symmetry.space_group_name_H-M   'P 1'
#
loop_
_entity.id
_entity.type
_entity.pdbx_description
1 polymer ?
#
loop_
_entity_poly.entity_id
_entity_poly.type
_entity_poly.pdbx_seq_one_letter_code
_entity_poly.pdbx_strand_id
1 'polypeptide(L)'
;MNALEGLYQKITGKEMKYTALIGKPSEITYHYADFLLTQHARLLGVDQIRTIYCIGDNPETDIYGGNLYNRYLQRRKHSNGQKQGKKLRVALTSSSDASFLDDDNDDDEYEDTRMFLRGSGANLRVIRSLEEDTSGVEKAHSCESILVCTGVFKTSTDFVSFASNRLFSHNHRDFVIDPALTTPNHVVPDVLEAVKLVFEKEGYS
;
A
#
# COMPACT_ATOMS: atom_id res chain seq x y z
N MET A 1 -1.98 -20.25 8.63
CA MET A 1 -1.56 -19.57 9.87
C MET A 1 -2.27 -20.16 11.11
N ASN A 2 -2.46 -21.48 11.19
CA ASN A 2 -3.57 -22.01 12.04
C ASN A 2 -3.08 -22.67 13.34
N ALA A 3 -1.77 -22.84 13.52
CA ALA A 3 -1.22 -23.59 14.65
C ALA A 3 -1.31 -22.81 15.97
N LEU A 4 -0.90 -21.53 15.97
CA LEU A 4 -0.91 -20.70 17.18
C LEU A 4 -2.33 -20.28 17.58
N GLU A 5 -3.16 -19.92 16.60
CA GLU A 5 -4.58 -19.62 16.83
C GLU A 5 -5.33 -20.81 17.42
N GLY A 6 -5.15 -21.99 16.82
CA GLY A 6 -5.76 -23.22 17.30
C GLY A 6 -5.28 -23.60 18.70
N LEU A 7 -3.99 -23.43 18.98
CA LEU A 7 -3.43 -23.68 20.31
C LEU A 7 -3.96 -22.70 21.36
N TYR A 8 -4.00 -21.41 21.05
CA TYR A 8 -4.51 -20.37 21.95
C TYR A 8 -5.99 -20.58 22.28
N GLN A 9 -6.82 -20.89 21.26
CA GLN A 9 -8.23 -21.22 21.46
C GLN A 9 -8.38 -22.47 22.33
N LYS A 10 -7.56 -23.51 22.10
CA LYS A 10 -7.62 -24.76 22.86
C LYS A 10 -7.23 -24.58 24.33
N ILE A 11 -6.26 -23.72 24.63
CA ILE A 11 -5.77 -23.50 25.99
C ILE A 11 -6.66 -22.49 26.75
N THR A 12 -7.08 -21.41 26.11
CA THR A 12 -7.74 -20.29 26.79
C THR A 12 -9.26 -20.27 26.63
N GLY A 13 -9.80 -21.03 25.66
CA GLY A 13 -11.20 -20.96 25.26
C GLY A 13 -11.59 -19.65 24.55
N LYS A 14 -10.63 -18.75 24.32
CA LYS A 14 -10.86 -17.45 23.70
C LYS A 14 -10.23 -17.39 22.32
N GLU A 15 -10.88 -16.62 21.45
CA GLU A 15 -10.36 -16.34 20.13
C GLU A 15 -9.17 -15.36 20.23
N MET A 16 -8.11 -15.62 19.47
CA MET A 16 -6.96 -14.72 19.41
C MET A 16 -7.36 -13.43 18.70
N LYS A 17 -7.14 -12.29 19.34
CA LYS A 17 -7.38 -10.96 18.77
C LYS A 17 -6.07 -10.38 18.28
N TYR A 18 -5.99 -10.10 16.99
CA TYR A 18 -4.88 -9.40 16.40
C TYR A 18 -5.08 -7.88 16.55
N THR A 19 -4.08 -7.20 17.11
CA THR A 19 -4.11 -5.75 17.31
C THR A 19 -3.48 -4.99 16.16
N ALA A 20 -2.59 -5.61 15.41
CA ALA A 20 -2.08 -5.08 14.15
C ALA A 20 -1.60 -6.25 13.30
N LEU A 21 -1.82 -6.17 12.00
CA LEU A 21 -1.22 -7.09 11.04
C LEU A 21 -0.03 -6.38 10.41
N ILE A 22 1.17 -6.85 10.74
CA ILE A 22 2.44 -6.25 10.29
C ILE A 22 3.14 -7.25 9.34
N GLY A 23 3.94 -6.72 8.42
CA GLY A 23 4.59 -7.48 7.37
C GLY A 23 3.82 -7.38 6.06
N LYS A 24 4.47 -7.77 4.94
CA LYS A 24 3.81 -7.83 3.64
C LYS A 24 2.64 -8.83 3.70
N PRO A 25 1.48 -8.54 3.10
CA PRO A 25 1.13 -7.38 2.24
C PRO A 25 0.60 -6.12 2.96
N SER A 26 0.67 -6.04 4.29
CA SER A 26 0.03 -4.95 5.06
C SER A 26 0.56 -3.57 4.70
N GLU A 27 -0.35 -2.61 4.50
CA GLU A 27 -0.07 -1.24 4.08
C GLU A 27 0.93 -0.53 5.03
N ILE A 28 0.80 -0.76 6.34
CA ILE A 28 1.69 -0.19 7.37
C ILE A 28 3.17 -0.46 7.09
N THR A 29 3.47 -1.64 6.53
CA THR A 29 4.84 -2.07 6.20
C THR A 29 5.44 -1.17 5.13
N TYR A 30 4.64 -0.79 4.13
CA TYR A 30 5.08 0.04 3.02
C TYR A 30 5.15 1.53 3.38
N HIS A 31 4.25 2.02 4.23
CA HIS A 31 4.37 3.36 4.83
C HIS A 31 5.68 3.54 5.58
N TYR A 32 6.04 2.54 6.40
CA TYR A 32 7.29 2.55 7.15
C TYR A 32 8.51 2.40 6.23
N ALA A 33 8.42 1.56 5.20
CA ALA A 33 9.48 1.42 4.20
C ALA A 33 9.75 2.74 3.46
N ASP A 34 8.73 3.45 2.99
CA ASP A 34 8.88 4.75 2.33
C ASP A 34 9.50 5.80 3.27
N PHE A 35 9.11 5.81 4.55
CA PHE A 35 9.75 6.66 5.54
C PHE A 35 11.26 6.38 5.68
N LEU A 36 11.65 5.11 5.82
CA LEU A 36 13.05 4.72 5.92
C LEU A 36 13.83 5.06 4.63
N LEU A 37 13.24 4.79 3.46
CA LEU A 37 13.85 5.12 2.18
C LEU A 37 14.05 6.63 2.06
N THR A 38 13.07 7.44 2.45
CA THR A 38 13.16 8.90 2.39
C THR A 38 14.22 9.44 3.34
N GLN A 39 14.34 8.88 4.56
CA GLN A 39 15.43 9.23 5.46
C GLN A 39 16.80 8.90 4.86
N HIS A 40 16.93 7.71 4.27
CA HIS A 40 18.17 7.29 3.63
C HIS A 40 18.53 8.13 2.41
N ALA A 41 17.55 8.45 1.56
CA ALA A 41 17.70 9.33 0.41
C ALA A 41 18.25 10.71 0.81
N ARG A 42 17.72 11.29 1.89
CA ARG A 42 18.22 12.56 2.44
C ARG A 42 19.67 12.48 2.88
N LEU A 43 20.11 11.36 3.46
CA LEU A 43 21.52 11.14 3.81
C LEU A 43 22.43 11.09 2.58
N LEU A 44 21.89 10.68 1.43
CA LEU A 44 22.60 10.67 0.15
C LEU A 44 22.50 12.00 -0.61
N GLY A 45 21.86 13.02 -0.04
CA GLY A 45 21.62 14.31 -0.71
C GLY A 45 20.53 14.26 -1.79
N VAL A 46 19.65 13.26 -1.75
CA VAL A 46 18.49 13.15 -2.63
C VAL A 46 17.30 13.78 -1.93
N ASP A 47 16.79 14.88 -2.49
CA ASP A 47 15.71 15.65 -1.88
C ASP A 47 14.38 14.89 -1.81
N GLN A 48 14.05 14.14 -2.87
CA GLN A 48 12.79 13.42 -2.98
C GLN A 48 12.89 12.14 -3.81
N ILE A 49 12.26 11.07 -3.32
CA ILE A 49 12.09 9.82 -4.06
C ILE A 49 10.94 9.96 -5.05
N ARG A 50 11.20 9.65 -6.33
CA ARG A 50 10.15 9.65 -7.37
C ARG A 50 9.38 8.35 -7.36
N THR A 51 10.07 7.24 -7.59
CA THR A 51 9.42 5.93 -7.72
C THR A 51 10.07 4.93 -6.78
N ILE A 52 9.23 4.18 -6.05
CA ILE A 52 9.65 2.98 -5.32
C ILE A 52 9.38 1.77 -6.22
N TYR A 53 10.40 0.96 -6.49
CA TYR A 53 10.26 -0.30 -7.23
C TYR A 53 10.23 -1.47 -6.26
N CYS A 54 9.06 -2.08 -6.08
CA CYS A 54 8.83 -3.25 -5.25
C CYS A 54 9.13 -4.52 -6.04
N ILE A 55 10.34 -5.06 -5.88
CA ILE A 55 10.79 -6.30 -6.52
C ILE A 55 10.52 -7.48 -5.60
N GLY A 56 9.81 -8.51 -6.08
CA GLY A 56 9.53 -9.71 -5.29
C GLY A 56 8.98 -10.86 -6.11
N ASP A 57 8.89 -12.05 -5.51
CA ASP A 57 8.55 -13.31 -6.17
C ASP A 57 7.16 -13.82 -5.80
N ASN A 58 6.46 -13.16 -4.88
CA ASN A 58 5.14 -13.58 -4.43
C ASN A 58 4.06 -12.54 -4.75
N PRO A 59 3.14 -12.85 -5.69
CA PRO A 59 2.03 -11.97 -6.06
C PRO A 59 1.13 -11.54 -4.89
N GLU A 60 0.90 -12.43 -3.92
CA GLU A 60 -0.01 -12.19 -2.79
C GLU A 60 0.62 -11.32 -1.69
N THR A 61 1.93 -11.08 -1.73
CA THR A 61 2.63 -10.34 -0.66
C THR A 61 3.41 -9.14 -1.20
N ASP A 62 4.37 -9.37 -2.10
CA ASP A 62 5.25 -8.34 -2.64
C ASP A 62 4.50 -7.44 -3.61
N ILE A 63 3.86 -8.08 -4.60
CA ILE A 63 3.15 -7.37 -5.66
C ILE A 63 1.91 -6.69 -5.09
N TYR A 64 1.12 -7.45 -4.32
CA TYR A 64 -0.03 -6.91 -3.63
C TYR A 64 0.31 -5.70 -2.77
N GLY A 65 1.31 -5.81 -1.90
CA GLY A 65 1.66 -4.75 -0.98
C GLY A 65 2.18 -3.50 -1.71
N GLY A 66 3.02 -3.67 -2.73
CA GLY A 66 3.49 -2.55 -3.56
C GLY A 66 2.35 -1.84 -4.30
N ASN A 67 1.42 -2.61 -4.88
CA ASN A 67 0.26 -2.05 -5.58
C ASN A 67 -0.72 -1.36 -4.63
N LEU A 68 -0.93 -1.94 -3.44
CA LEU A 68 -1.75 -1.33 -2.38
C LEU A 68 -1.18 0.03 -1.97
N TYR A 69 0.15 0.10 -1.79
CA TYR A 69 0.82 1.36 -1.46
C TYR A 69 0.73 2.38 -2.60
N ASN A 70 0.87 1.95 -3.86
CA ASN A 70 0.68 2.84 -5.00
C ASN A 70 -0.73 3.44 -5.06
N ARG A 71 -1.77 2.63 -4.77
CA ARG A 71 -3.16 3.11 -4.68
C ARG A 71 -3.32 4.16 -3.57
N TYR A 72 -2.65 3.98 -2.43
CA TYR A 72 -2.56 5.02 -1.40
C TYR A 72 -1.91 6.32 -1.93
N LEU A 73 -0.74 6.24 -2.58
CA LEU A 73 -0.04 7.40 -3.11
C LEU A 73 -0.89 8.17 -4.13
N GLN A 74 -1.62 7.48 -5.00
CA GLN A 74 -2.55 8.08 -5.96
C GLN A 74 -3.71 8.82 -5.26
N ARG A 75 -4.36 8.18 -4.28
CA ARG A 75 -5.44 8.82 -3.50
C ARG A 75 -4.98 10.08 -2.80
N ARG A 76 -3.80 10.04 -2.19
CA ARG A 76 -3.19 11.20 -1.53
C ARG A 76 -2.94 12.36 -2.51
N LYS A 77 -2.49 12.09 -3.73
CA LYS A 77 -2.32 13.11 -4.77
C LYS A 77 -3.66 13.76 -5.15
N HIS A 78 -4.71 12.98 -5.35
CA HIS A 78 -6.05 13.50 -5.66
C HIS A 78 -6.61 14.36 -4.52
N SER A 79 -6.48 13.92 -3.26
CA SER A 79 -6.93 14.68 -2.10
C SER A 79 -6.20 16.02 -1.96
N ASN A 80 -4.87 16.04 -2.16
CA ASN A 80 -4.09 17.28 -2.12
C ASN A 80 -4.46 18.24 -3.28
N GLY A 81 -4.76 17.71 -4.46
CA GLY A 81 -5.23 18.51 -5.61
C GLY A 81 -6.61 19.13 -5.37
N GLN A 82 -7.55 18.40 -4.76
CA GLN A 82 -8.88 18.93 -4.42
C GLN A 82 -8.81 19.99 -3.30
N LYS A 83 -7.95 19.81 -2.30
CA LYS A 83 -7.72 20.80 -1.22
C LYS A 83 -7.13 22.12 -1.75
N GLN A 84 -6.22 22.08 -2.73
CA GLN A 84 -5.71 23.29 -3.40
C GLN A 84 -6.78 23.99 -4.24
N GLY A 85 -7.63 23.23 -4.96
CA GLY A 85 -8.74 23.78 -5.74
C GLY A 85 -9.81 24.47 -4.88
N LYS A 86 -10.17 23.89 -3.71
CA LYS A 86 -11.10 24.53 -2.76
C LYS A 86 -10.50 25.81 -2.14
N LYS A 87 -9.21 25.81 -1.77
CA LYS A 87 -8.52 26.97 -1.18
C LYS A 87 -8.43 28.17 -2.15
N LEU A 88 -8.22 27.89 -3.45
CA LEU A 88 -8.22 28.92 -4.49
C LEU A 88 -9.61 29.54 -4.71
N ARG A 89 -10.68 28.73 -4.66
CA ARG A 89 -12.06 29.22 -4.79
C ARG A 89 -12.48 30.09 -3.62
N VAL A 90 -12.13 29.72 -2.39
CA VAL A 90 -12.41 30.52 -1.17
C VAL A 90 -11.65 31.86 -1.20
N ALA A 91 -10.44 31.90 -1.76
CA ALA A 91 -9.67 33.13 -1.93
C ALA A 91 -10.27 34.08 -2.99
N LEU A 92 -11.04 33.56 -3.96
CA LEU A 92 -11.67 34.35 -5.02
C LEU A 92 -13.06 34.91 -4.63
N THR A 93 -13.71 34.34 -3.60
CA THR A 93 -15.06 34.74 -3.16
C THR A 93 -15.07 35.61 -1.90
N SER A 94 -13.93 36.18 -1.49
CA SER A 94 -13.80 36.98 -0.27
C SER A 94 -14.39 38.40 -0.37
N SER A 95 -15.50 38.57 -1.09
CA SER A 95 -16.32 39.77 -1.04
C SER A 95 -17.78 39.37 -0.82
N SER A 96 -18.31 39.82 0.32
CA SER A 96 -19.70 39.77 0.81
C SER A 96 -20.23 38.46 1.41
N ASP A 97 -20.24 38.53 2.74
CA ASP A 97 -21.28 38.12 3.68
C ASP A 97 -21.30 36.69 4.23
N ALA A 98 -21.30 36.64 5.56
CA ALA A 98 -21.15 35.45 6.37
C ALA A 98 -22.52 34.87 6.72
N SER A 99 -22.70 33.55 6.56
CA SER A 99 -23.25 32.65 7.57
C SER A 99 -23.61 31.28 6.97
N PHE A 100 -23.53 30.26 7.84
CA PHE A 100 -24.21 28.97 7.77
C PHE A 100 -23.39 27.71 7.42
N LEU A 101 -22.99 27.09 8.53
CA LEU A 101 -22.91 25.66 8.87
C LEU A 101 -21.67 24.87 8.42
N ASP A 102 -20.79 24.69 9.41
CA ASP A 102 -20.03 23.46 9.63
C ASP A 102 -20.95 22.24 9.51
N ASP A 103 -20.84 21.49 8.42
CA ASP A 103 -21.24 20.08 8.35
C ASP A 103 -20.49 19.39 7.18
N ASP A 104 -19.16 19.37 7.24
CA ASP A 104 -18.40 18.41 6.43
C ASP A 104 -18.09 17.19 7.31
N ASN A 105 -19.14 16.38 7.53
CA ASN A 105 -18.97 14.93 7.61
C ASN A 105 -18.34 14.47 6.28
N ASP A 106 -17.01 14.58 6.17
CA ASP A 106 -16.25 13.93 5.09
C ASP A 106 -16.20 12.40 5.36
N ASP A 107 -17.38 11.79 5.36
CA ASP A 107 -17.64 10.34 5.30
C ASP A 107 -17.48 9.83 3.85
N ASP A 108 -16.50 10.37 3.10
CA ASP A 108 -16.05 9.81 1.82
C ASP A 108 -15.12 8.60 2.07
N GLU A 109 -15.50 7.73 3.00
CA GLU A 109 -14.97 6.37 3.09
C GLU A 109 -15.55 5.57 1.92
N TYR A 110 -14.98 5.78 0.73
CA TYR A 110 -15.33 5.05 -0.48
C TYR A 110 -15.30 3.54 -0.19
N GLU A 111 -16.36 2.85 -0.61
CA GLU A 111 -16.63 1.40 -0.52
C GLU A 111 -15.38 0.49 -0.69
N ASP A 112 -14.41 0.91 -1.50
CA ASP A 112 -13.16 0.17 -1.73
C ASP A 112 -12.30 0.04 -0.44
N THR A 113 -12.37 1.03 0.46
CA THR A 113 -11.77 0.96 1.80
C THR A 113 -12.55 -0.02 2.68
N ARG A 114 -13.88 -0.10 2.52
CA ARG A 114 -14.78 -0.94 3.34
C ARG A 114 -14.56 -2.43 3.15
N MET A 115 -14.10 -2.88 1.98
CA MET A 115 -13.72 -4.28 1.78
C MET A 115 -12.50 -4.71 2.60
N PHE A 116 -11.61 -3.79 2.96
CA PHE A 116 -10.44 -4.05 3.84
C PHE A 116 -10.74 -3.87 5.34
N LEU A 117 -11.94 -3.37 5.69
CA LEU A 117 -12.24 -2.80 7.00
C LEU A 117 -12.96 -3.74 7.99
N ARG A 118 -13.35 -4.96 7.60
CA ARG A 118 -14.16 -5.80 8.50
C ARG A 118 -13.42 -6.29 9.77
N GLY A 119 -12.10 -6.07 9.88
CA GLY A 119 -11.31 -6.50 11.04
C GLY A 119 -10.21 -5.55 11.58
N SER A 120 -9.86 -4.44 10.93
CA SER A 120 -8.56 -3.77 11.18
C SER A 120 -8.62 -2.27 11.52
N GLY A 121 -9.60 -1.81 12.30
CA GLY A 121 -9.61 -0.44 12.83
C GLY A 121 -8.35 -0.06 13.64
N ALA A 122 -7.57 -1.06 14.08
CA ALA A 122 -6.29 -0.84 14.73
C ALA A 122 -5.14 -0.53 13.74
N ASN A 123 -5.07 -1.18 12.57
CA ASN A 123 -4.07 -0.82 11.55
C ASN A 123 -4.27 0.64 11.09
N LEU A 124 -5.52 1.08 10.93
CA LEU A 124 -5.81 2.47 10.56
C LEU A 124 -5.30 3.48 11.60
N ARG A 125 -5.46 3.18 12.90
CA ARG A 125 -4.91 4.02 13.97
C ARG A 125 -3.39 4.08 13.92
N VAL A 126 -2.72 2.96 13.67
CA VAL A 126 -1.25 2.93 13.56
C VAL A 126 -0.78 3.69 12.32
N ILE A 127 -1.45 3.53 11.16
CA ILE A 127 -1.12 4.28 9.94
C ILE A 127 -1.27 5.77 10.18
N ARG A 128 -2.40 6.23 10.74
CA ARG A 128 -2.60 7.65 11.06
C ARG A 128 -1.54 8.19 12.01
N SER A 129 -1.22 7.44 13.07
CA SER A 129 -0.13 7.82 13.99
C SER A 129 1.22 7.94 13.27
N LEU A 130 1.55 6.99 12.39
CA LEU A 130 2.78 7.08 11.58
C LEU A 130 2.73 8.27 10.60
N GLU A 131 1.58 8.60 10.02
CA GLU A 131 1.45 9.76 9.14
C GLU A 131 1.62 11.09 9.89
N GLU A 132 1.11 11.17 11.12
CA GLU A 132 1.30 12.31 12.02
C GLU A 132 2.79 12.44 12.42
N ASP A 133 3.42 11.35 12.85
CA ASP A 133 4.84 11.32 13.24
C ASP A 133 5.77 11.62 12.05
N THR A 134 5.35 11.27 10.83
CA THR A 134 6.09 11.53 9.59
C THR A 134 5.60 12.78 8.85
N SER A 135 4.80 13.63 9.50
CA SER A 135 4.33 14.89 8.93
C SER A 135 5.51 15.79 8.52
N GLY A 136 5.50 16.26 7.28
CA GLY A 136 6.61 17.02 6.67
C GLY A 136 7.67 16.17 5.96
N VAL A 137 7.57 14.84 5.98
CA VAL A 137 8.34 13.98 5.09
C VAL A 137 7.58 13.81 3.77
N GLU A 138 8.19 14.25 2.66
CA GLU A 138 7.64 13.98 1.34
C GLU A 138 7.70 12.49 1.05
N LYS A 139 6.54 11.91 0.69
CA LYS A 139 6.43 10.51 0.29
C LYS A 139 6.81 10.35 -1.18
N ALA A 140 7.07 9.12 -1.60
CA ALA A 140 7.31 8.83 -3.01
C ALA A 140 6.14 9.27 -3.91
N HIS A 141 6.43 9.58 -5.18
CA HIS A 141 5.39 9.92 -6.15
C HIS A 141 4.60 8.69 -6.62
N SER A 142 5.27 7.57 -6.78
CA SER A 142 4.67 6.33 -7.27
C SER A 142 5.36 5.12 -6.68
N CYS A 143 4.64 4.01 -6.69
CA CYS A 143 5.17 2.70 -6.34
C CYS A 143 4.83 1.71 -7.48
N GLU A 144 5.82 1.00 -7.99
CA GLU A 144 5.65 0.03 -9.07
C GLU A 144 6.10 -1.35 -8.62
N SER A 145 5.34 -2.39 -8.97
CA SER A 145 5.64 -3.77 -8.63
C SER A 145 6.30 -4.53 -9.79
N ILE A 146 7.39 -5.24 -9.49
CA ILE A 146 8.13 -6.07 -10.44
C ILE A 146 8.15 -7.50 -9.90
N LEU A 147 7.47 -8.41 -10.60
CA LEU A 147 7.46 -9.84 -10.27
C LEU A 147 8.68 -10.52 -10.88
N VAL A 148 9.49 -11.16 -10.03
CA VAL A 148 10.62 -11.99 -10.45
C VAL A 148 10.25 -13.47 -10.42
N CYS A 149 10.72 -14.23 -11.40
CA CYS A 149 10.43 -15.66 -11.54
C CYS A 149 11.49 -16.58 -10.88
N THR A 150 12.27 -16.07 -9.93
CA THR A 150 13.41 -16.78 -9.30
C THR A 150 13.10 -17.42 -7.95
N GLY A 151 11.83 -17.64 -7.61
CA GLY A 151 11.44 -18.09 -6.26
C GLY A 151 10.16 -18.92 -6.21
N VAL A 152 9.23 -18.50 -5.36
CA VAL A 152 7.92 -19.14 -5.13
C VAL A 152 7.11 -19.18 -6.43
N PHE A 153 7.14 -18.10 -7.22
CA PHE A 153 6.48 -18.03 -8.51
C PHE A 153 7.31 -18.72 -9.62
N LYS A 154 6.69 -19.68 -10.31
CA LYS A 154 7.26 -20.40 -11.47
C LYS A 154 6.34 -20.28 -12.67
N THR A 155 6.86 -19.65 -13.72
CA THR A 155 6.17 -19.25 -14.97
C THR A 155 5.30 -20.34 -15.60
N SER A 156 5.70 -21.61 -15.53
CA SER A 156 5.01 -22.72 -16.23
C SER A 156 3.72 -23.20 -15.57
N THR A 157 3.56 -23.01 -14.26
CA THR A 157 2.41 -23.55 -13.50
C THR A 157 1.54 -22.43 -12.94
N ASP A 158 2.14 -21.31 -12.57
CA ASP A 158 1.44 -20.22 -11.88
C ASP A 158 0.75 -19.24 -12.83
N PHE A 159 1.19 -19.12 -14.08
CA PHE A 159 0.47 -18.35 -15.10
C PHE A 159 -0.94 -18.91 -15.36
N VAL A 160 -1.08 -20.24 -15.33
CA VAL A 160 -2.37 -20.95 -15.48
C VAL A 160 -3.25 -20.76 -14.25
N SER A 161 -2.64 -20.68 -13.05
CA SER A 161 -3.35 -20.40 -11.80
C SER A 161 -3.84 -18.95 -11.71
N PHE A 162 -3.03 -18.00 -12.20
CA PHE A 162 -3.37 -16.59 -12.33
C PHE A 162 -4.59 -16.38 -13.26
N ALA A 163 -4.60 -17.09 -14.40
CA ALA A 163 -5.74 -17.10 -15.32
C ALA A 163 -6.98 -17.83 -14.76
N SER A 164 -6.79 -18.75 -13.81
CA SER A 164 -7.87 -19.56 -13.21
C SER A 164 -8.43 -19.00 -11.89
N ASN A 165 -7.97 -17.83 -11.44
CA ASN A 165 -8.42 -17.16 -10.20
C ASN A 165 -8.32 -18.05 -8.93
N ARG A 166 -7.48 -19.10 -8.94
CA ARG A 166 -7.27 -19.99 -7.79
C ARG A 166 -5.99 -19.60 -7.06
N LEU A 167 -5.99 -18.39 -6.52
CA LEU A 167 -4.96 -17.97 -5.58
C LEU A 167 -5.07 -18.79 -4.28
N PHE A 168 -3.94 -19.29 -3.80
CA PHE A 168 -3.87 -20.30 -2.76
C PHE A 168 -4.28 -19.69 -1.42
N SER A 169 -5.38 -20.17 -0.84
CA SER A 169 -5.97 -19.65 0.39
C SER A 169 -5.11 -19.94 1.63
N HIS A 170 -4.01 -19.22 1.79
CA HIS A 170 -3.18 -19.18 3.01
C HIS A 170 -3.17 -17.80 3.66
N ASN A 171 -4.03 -16.91 3.16
CA ASN A 171 -4.17 -15.56 3.66
C ASN A 171 -4.70 -15.53 5.10
N HIS A 172 -4.26 -14.51 5.84
CA HIS A 172 -4.79 -14.25 7.17
C HIS A 172 -6.31 -14.02 7.05
N ARG A 173 -7.09 -14.55 8.01
CA ARG A 173 -8.57 -14.47 7.97
C ARG A 173 -9.09 -13.05 7.75
N ASP A 174 -8.42 -12.08 8.37
CA ASP A 174 -8.82 -10.68 8.34
C ASP A 174 -8.27 -9.93 7.11
N PHE A 175 -7.66 -10.65 6.15
CA PHE A 175 -7.12 -10.12 4.91
C PHE A 175 -7.82 -10.72 3.70
N VAL A 176 -8.72 -9.93 3.10
CA VAL A 176 -9.40 -10.28 1.84
C VAL A 176 -8.59 -9.70 0.69
N ILE A 177 -8.05 -10.57 -0.17
CA ILE A 177 -7.28 -10.15 -1.34
C ILE A 177 -8.21 -9.63 -2.43
N ASP A 178 -8.01 -8.37 -2.82
CA ASP A 178 -8.46 -7.80 -4.10
C ASP A 178 -7.58 -8.37 -5.24
N PRO A 179 -8.13 -9.21 -6.14
CA PRO A 179 -7.34 -9.79 -7.23
C PRO A 179 -6.69 -8.76 -8.14
N ALA A 180 -7.27 -7.56 -8.27
CA ALA A 180 -6.70 -6.49 -9.10
C ALA A 180 -5.33 -6.03 -8.59
N LEU A 181 -5.07 -6.17 -7.28
CA LEU A 181 -3.79 -5.79 -6.67
C LEU A 181 -2.70 -6.86 -6.79
N THR A 182 -3.03 -8.08 -7.18
CA THR A 182 -2.01 -9.14 -7.37
C THR A 182 -1.30 -9.06 -8.72
N THR A 183 -1.81 -8.25 -9.65
CA THR A 183 -1.25 -8.09 -11.00
C THR A 183 -0.02 -7.19 -10.96
N PRO A 184 1.17 -7.67 -11.35
CA PRO A 184 2.39 -6.85 -11.33
C PRO A 184 2.43 -5.83 -12.47
N ASN A 185 3.17 -4.73 -12.28
CA ASN A 185 3.44 -3.79 -13.37
C ASN A 185 4.40 -4.38 -14.41
N HIS A 186 5.38 -5.17 -13.97
CA HIS A 186 6.36 -5.83 -14.83
C HIS A 186 6.64 -7.26 -14.36
N VAL A 187 6.98 -8.14 -15.29
CA VAL A 187 7.40 -9.52 -14.99
C VAL A 187 8.74 -9.77 -15.65
N VAL A 188 9.71 -10.24 -14.88
CA VAL A 188 11.08 -10.48 -15.33
C VAL A 188 11.59 -11.83 -14.81
N PRO A 189 12.56 -12.48 -15.48
CA PRO A 189 13.00 -13.80 -15.07
C PRO A 189 13.65 -13.80 -13.69
N ASP A 190 14.45 -12.79 -13.36
CA ASP A 190 15.24 -12.72 -12.14
C ASP A 190 15.48 -11.30 -11.65
N VAL A 191 16.11 -11.19 -10.48
CA VAL A 191 16.43 -9.90 -9.84
C VAL A 191 17.41 -9.08 -10.67
N LEU A 192 18.34 -9.71 -11.40
CA LEU A 192 19.30 -8.98 -12.23
C LEU A 192 18.58 -8.25 -13.36
N GLU A 193 17.65 -8.93 -14.05
CA GLU A 193 16.82 -8.32 -15.08
C GLU A 193 15.86 -7.27 -14.51
N ALA A 194 15.36 -7.45 -13.29
CA ALA A 194 14.59 -6.42 -12.58
C ALA A 194 15.39 -5.13 -12.40
N VAL A 195 16.64 -5.24 -11.95
CA VAL A 195 17.52 -4.08 -11.74
C VAL A 195 17.85 -3.40 -13.08
N LYS A 196 18.17 -4.17 -14.13
CA LYS A 196 18.40 -3.61 -15.47
C LYS A 196 17.19 -2.83 -15.99
N LEU A 197 16.00 -3.39 -15.83
CA LEU A 197 14.75 -2.72 -16.21
C LEU A 197 14.59 -1.37 -15.48
N VAL A 198 14.88 -1.33 -14.17
CA VAL A 198 14.83 -0.07 -13.40
C VAL A 198 15.82 0.95 -13.93
N PHE A 199 17.06 0.54 -14.23
CA PHE A 199 18.07 1.43 -14.79
C PHE A 199 17.66 1.98 -16.16
N GLU A 200 17.08 1.14 -17.02
CA GLU A 200 16.56 1.55 -18.32
C GLU A 200 15.42 2.57 -18.18
N LYS A 201 14.46 2.31 -17.28
CA LYS A 201 13.32 3.21 -17.03
C LYS A 201 13.74 4.58 -16.50
N GLU A 202 14.78 4.63 -15.69
CA GLU A 202 15.29 5.87 -15.10
C GLU A 202 16.37 6.55 -15.98
N GLY A 203 16.72 5.97 -17.14
CA GLY A 203 17.66 6.56 -18.09
C GLY A 203 19.14 6.42 -17.72
N TYR A 204 19.50 5.39 -16.96
CA TYR A 204 20.88 5.09 -16.52
C TYR A 204 21.54 3.93 -17.30
N SER A 205 20.99 3.55 -18.46
CA SER A 205 21.48 2.46 -19.32
C SER A 205 22.50 2.95 -20.35
#